data_AF-A0A484M5M7-F1
#
_entry.id   AF-A0A484M5M7-F1
#
_cell.length_a   1.000
_cell.length_b   1.000
_cell.length_c   1.000
_cell.angle_alpha   90.00
_cell.angle_beta   90.00
_cell.angle_gamma   90.00
#
_symmetry.space_group_name_H-M   'P 1'
#
loop_
_entity.id
_entity.type
_entity.pdbx_description
1 polymer ?
#
loop_
_entity_poly.entity_id
_entity_poly.type
_entity_poly.pdbx_seq_one_letter_code
_entity_poly.pdbx_strand_id
1 'polypeptide(L)' 'MDGVPSSRNYEGGFMSKLMLKDLNLAQTSIKSVGLNCPLASQAAEIYAKLCSDGYENEDFSCVFRYYYSGKDEHLN' A
#
# COMPACT_ATOMS: atom_id res chain seq x y z
N MET A 1 9.35 13.86 10.15
CA MET A 1 8.16 14.63 10.62
C MET A 1 7.61 13.87 11.79
N ASP A 2 7.29 14.54 12.89
CA ASP A 2 6.72 13.86 14.06
C ASP A 2 5.23 13.58 13.84
N GLY A 3 4.78 12.39 14.24
CA GLY A 3 3.36 12.03 14.26
C GLY A 3 2.81 11.36 12.98
N VAL A 4 3.61 11.23 11.92
CA VAL A 4 3.22 10.46 10.71
C VAL A 4 3.53 8.98 10.89
N PRO A 5 2.81 8.05 10.20
CA PRO A 5 3.06 6.61 10.35
C PRO A 5 4.51 6.20 10.07
N SER A 6 5.17 6.79 9.07
CA SER A 6 6.57 6.49 8.74
C SER A 6 7.57 6.82 9.87
N SER A 7 7.20 7.65 10.86
CA SER A 7 8.04 7.94 12.02
C SER A 7 7.83 6.96 13.19
N ARG A 8 6.92 5.99 13.06
CA ARG A 8 6.55 5.02 14.11
C ARG A 8 6.29 3.62 13.53
N ASN A 9 7.23 3.12 12.72
CA ASN A 9 7.15 1.80 12.08
C ASN A 9 5.85 1.53 11.31
N TYR A 10 5.28 2.58 10.70
CA TYR A 10 4.00 2.53 9.99
C TYR A 10 2.82 2.05 10.84
N GLU A 11 2.91 2.13 12.16
CA GLU A 11 1.81 1.79 13.06
C GLU A 11 0.68 2.85 13.01
N GLY A 12 -0.55 2.37 13.05
CA GLY A 12 -1.76 3.19 12.92
C GLY A 12 -1.95 3.70 11.49
N GLY A 13 -2.66 4.83 11.33
CA GLY A 13 -2.92 5.39 10.00
C GLY A 13 -3.96 4.61 9.20
N PHE A 14 -3.79 4.55 7.87
CA PHE A 14 -4.71 3.86 6.96
C PHE A 14 -4.10 2.54 6.50
N MET A 15 -4.64 1.43 7.00
CA MET A 15 -4.07 0.10 6.81
C MET A 15 -3.96 -0.30 5.33
N SER A 16 -2.85 -0.93 4.95
CA SER A 16 -2.60 -1.45 3.59
C SER A 16 -3.71 -2.37 3.07
N LYS A 17 -4.33 -3.19 3.96
CA LYS A 17 -5.49 -4.01 3.57
C LYS A 17 -6.72 -3.20 3.16
N LEU A 18 -6.91 -2.02 3.75
CA LEU A 18 -8.01 -1.12 3.40
C LEU A 18 -7.71 -0.44 2.06
N MET A 19 -6.44 -0.07 1.80
CA MET A 19 -6.03 0.40 0.48
C MET A 19 -6.27 -0.66 -0.61
N LEU A 20 -5.90 -1.92 -0.36
CA LEU A 20 -6.18 -3.02 -1.28
C LEU A 20 -7.68 -3.20 -1.54
N LYS A 21 -8.50 -3.13 -0.49
CA LYS A 21 -9.97 -3.18 -0.61
C LYS A 21 -10.48 -2.07 -1.53
N ASP A 22 -10.05 -0.84 -1.32
CA ASP A 22 -10.52 0.31 -2.10
C ASP A 22 -10.05 0.23 -3.56
N LEU A 23 -8.83 -0.26 -3.81
CA LEU A 23 -8.34 -0.54 -5.16
C LEU A 23 -9.16 -1.62 -5.89
N ASN A 24 -9.58 -2.68 -5.18
CA ASN A 24 -10.45 -3.70 -5.76
C ASN A 24 -11.85 -3.16 -6.10
N LEU A 25 -12.40 -2.24 -5.29
CA LEU A 25 -13.64 -1.53 -5.59
C LEU A 25 -13.47 -0.60 -6.81
N ALA A 26 -12.35 0.10 -6.90
CA ALA A 26 -12.02 0.93 -8.05
C ALA A 26 -11.90 0.10 -9.33
N GLN A 27 -11.22 -1.06 -9.30
CA GLN A 27 -11.12 -1.97 -10.43
C GLN A 27 -12.48 -2.48 -10.90
N THR A 28 -13.37 -2.84 -9.96
CA THR A 28 -14.73 -3.26 -10.28
C THR A 28 -15.48 -2.15 -11.03
N SER A 29 -15.35 -0.91 -10.56
CA SER A 29 -15.98 0.25 -11.17
C SER A 29 -15.41 0.53 -12.57
N ILE A 30 -14.08 0.51 -12.73
CA ILE A 30 -13.40 0.68 -14.02
C ILE A 30 -13.88 -0.36 -15.05
N LYS A 31 -13.96 -1.64 -14.64
CA LYS A 31 -14.48 -2.72 -15.48
C LYS A 31 -15.93 -2.49 -15.89
N SER A 32 -16.76 -1.98 -14.98
CA SER A 32 -18.19 -1.73 -15.25
C SER A 32 -18.45 -0.70 -16.35
N VAL A 33 -17.51 0.24 -16.56
CA VAL A 33 -17.60 1.28 -17.59
C VAL A 33 -16.71 1.01 -18.81
N GLY A 34 -16.09 -0.18 -18.89
CA GLY A 34 -15.26 -0.57 -20.03
C GLY A 34 -13.98 0.26 -20.20
N LEU A 35 -13.49 0.90 -19.13
CA LEU A 35 -12.26 1.68 -19.16
C LEU A 35 -11.04 0.80 -18.84
N ASN A 36 -9.87 1.25 -19.29
CA ASN A 36 -8.59 0.69 -18.90
C ASN A 36 -7.82 1.71 -18.03
N CYS A 37 -7.47 1.32 -16.80
CA CYS A 37 -6.69 2.15 -15.89
C CYS A 37 -5.47 1.35 -15.40
N PRO A 38 -4.35 1.36 -16.15
CA PRO A 38 -3.19 0.53 -15.84
C PRO A 38 -2.58 0.86 -14.47
N LEU A 39 -2.64 2.12 -14.03
CA LEU A 39 -2.14 2.53 -12.72
C LEU A 39 -2.93 1.89 -11.58
N ALA A 40 -4.27 1.80 -11.69
CA ALA A 40 -5.10 1.15 -10.68
C ALA A 40 -4.87 -0.37 -10.64
N SER A 41 -4.66 -0.99 -11.80
CA SER A 41 -4.28 -2.41 -11.88
C SER A 41 -2.96 -2.68 -11.17
N GLN A 42 -1.92 -1.90 -11.51
CA GLN A 42 -0.59 -2.07 -10.93
C GLN A 42 -0.57 -1.76 -9.43
N ALA A 43 -1.28 -0.73 -9.00
CA ALA A 43 -1.41 -0.42 -7.58
C ALA A 43 -2.07 -1.58 -6.82
N ALA A 44 -3.14 -2.19 -7.33
CA ALA A 44 -3.79 -3.31 -6.67
C ALA A 44 -2.86 -4.53 -6.55
N GLU A 45 -2.07 -4.83 -7.59
CA GLU A 45 -1.07 -5.90 -7.57
C GLU A 45 0.01 -5.65 -6.50
N ILE A 46 0.51 -4.41 -6.42
CA ILE A 46 1.47 -3.98 -5.41
C ILE A 46 0.90 -4.17 -4.00
N TYR A 47 -0.30 -3.66 -3.72
CA TYR A 47 -0.91 -3.79 -2.38
C TYR A 47 -1.32 -5.23 -2.05
N ALA A 48 -1.67 -6.04 -3.04
CA ALA A 48 -1.91 -7.48 -2.86
C ALA A 48 -0.62 -8.18 -2.42
N LYS A 49 0.51 -7.94 -3.12
CA LYS A 49 1.82 -8.47 -2.75
C LYS A 49 2.23 -8.04 -1.34
N LEU A 50 2.08 -6.74 -1.03
CA LEU A 50 2.41 -6.16 0.26
C LEU A 50 1.62 -6.83 1.40
N CYS A 51 0.31 -7.02 1.22
CA CYS A 51 -0.53 -7.70 2.21
C CYS A 51 -0.17 -9.19 2.34
N SER A 52 0.13 -9.89 1.25
CA SER A 52 0.55 -11.30 1.30
C SER A 52 1.89 -11.50 2.02
N ASP A 53 2.74 -10.48 2.05
CA ASP A 53 4.04 -10.51 2.72
C ASP A 53 3.99 -10.08 4.19
N GLY A 54 2.80 -9.83 4.75
CA GLY A 54 2.60 -9.58 6.20
C GLY A 54 2.49 -8.11 6.62
N TYR A 55 2.40 -7.18 5.65
CA TYR A 55 2.31 -5.73 5.91
C TYR A 55 0.87 -5.22 5.90
N GLU A 56 -0.14 -6.10 6.00
CA GLU A 56 -1.54 -5.75 5.78
C GLU A 56 -2.12 -4.82 6.86
N ASN A 57 -1.50 -4.77 8.04
CA ASN A 57 -1.91 -3.94 9.17
C ASN A 57 -1.10 -2.64 9.33
N GLU A 58 -0.02 -2.47 8.57
CA GLU A 58 0.74 -1.22 8.53
C GLU A 58 0.02 -0.17 7.68
N ASP A 59 0.32 1.11 7.93
CA ASP A 59 -0.14 2.22 7.09
C ASP A 59 0.29 2.02 5.62
N PHE A 60 -0.59 2.38 4.69
CA PHE A 60 -0.39 2.20 3.24
C PHE A 60 0.94 2.77 2.73
N SER A 61 1.49 3.79 3.39
CA SER A 61 2.78 4.38 3.03
C SER A 61 3.97 3.42 3.25
N CYS A 62 3.80 2.30 3.96
CA CYS A 62 4.84 1.28 4.14
C CYS A 62 5.27 0.64 2.81
N VAL A 63 4.45 0.74 1.75
CA VAL A 63 4.82 0.37 0.38
C VAL A 63 6.13 1.02 -0.07
N PHE A 64 6.41 2.24 0.43
CA PHE A 64 7.69 2.91 0.16
C PHE A 64 8.86 2.12 0.75
N ARG A 65 8.83 1.80 2.05
CA ARG A 65 9.87 0.99 2.72
C ARG A 65 10.01 -0.38 2.06
N TYR A 66 8.90 -1.00 1.66
CA TYR A 66 8.90 -2.32 1.04
C TYR A 66 9.70 -2.36 -0.28
N TYR A 67 9.65 -1.31 -1.11
CA TYR A 67 10.39 -1.25 -2.39
C TYR A 67 11.69 -0.46 -2.33
N TYR A 68 11.86 0.40 -1.35
CA TYR A 68 13.04 1.23 -1.20
C TYR A 68 14.17 0.46 -0.51
N SER A 69 15.26 0.18 -1.23
CA SER A 69 16.46 -0.51 -0.73
C SER A 69 17.62 0.43 -0.36
N GLY A 70 17.35 1.72 -0.14
CA GLY A 70 18.39 2.68 0.19
C GLY A 70 19.03 2.40 1.55
N LYS A 71 20.33 2.71 1.64
CA LYS A 71 21.07 2.76 2.91
C LYS A 71 20.39 3.80 3.79
N ASP A 72 19.79 3.36 4.89
CA ASP A 72 19.41 4.13 6.10
C ASP A 72 18.04 3.69 6.61
N GLU A 73 17.94 2.46 7.10
CA GLU A 73 17.14 2.18 8.28
C GLU A 73 18.02 1.33 9.19
N HIS A 74 18.57 1.96 10.23
CA HIS A 74 19.17 1.22 11.33
C HIS A 74 18.05 0.39 11.99
N LEU A 75 17.87 -0.83 11.48
CA LEU A 75 17.18 -1.90 12.17
C LEU A 75 18.07 -2.28 13.36
N ASN A 76 17.75 -1.72 14.53
CA ASN A 76 18.18 -2.30 15.81
C ASN A 76 17.39 -3.58 16.06
#